data_AF-A0A914U9X4-F1
#
_entry.id   AF-A0A914U9X4-F1
#
_cell.length_a   1.000
_cell.length_b   1.000
_cell.length_c   1.000
_cell.angle_alpha   90.00
_cell.angle_beta   90.00
_cell.angle_gamma   90.00
#
_symmetry.space_group_name_H-M   'P 1'
#
loop_
_entity.id
_entity.type
_entity.pdbx_description
1 polymer ?
#
loop_
_entity_poly.entity_id
_entity_poly.type
_entity_poly.pdbx_seq_one_letter_code
_entity_poly.pdbx_strand_id
1 'polypeptide(L)'
;MWTQRIFIFLSVLLSFISGELSKADNNIVTNLKRIFQDNNDFTDGDIFCYCNHLNCDEEVKSMTNDTYHGICRVYGNCRRTEVRGNNSELTSLILSCIPQEELIPPMRPFPCQTSKYVKNRCCESDLCLPQEKYFAIQQIRYHEEELKHQHDLQEEEQIQKKINNELLVYGFL
;
A
#
# COMPACT_ATOMS: atom_id res chain seq x y z
N MET A 1 -17.82 -21.23 37.42
CA MET A 1 -17.10 -22.07 36.43
C MET A 1 -17.70 -21.94 35.01
N TRP A 2 -17.88 -20.72 34.48
CA TRP A 2 -18.46 -20.50 33.13
C TRP A 2 -17.58 -19.62 32.22
N THR A 3 -16.50 -19.05 32.75
CA THR A 3 -15.61 -18.13 32.03
C THR A 3 -14.52 -18.83 31.20
N GLN A 4 -14.29 -20.13 31.40
CA GLN A 4 -13.19 -20.87 30.74
C GLN A 4 -13.54 -21.42 29.35
N ARG A 5 -14.83 -21.55 29.00
CA ARG A 5 -15.27 -22.11 27.71
C ARG A 5 -15.37 -21.07 26.58
N ILE A 6 -15.48 -19.78 26.91
CA ILE A 6 -15.56 -18.68 25.94
C ILE A 6 -14.19 -18.44 25.27
N PHE A 7 -13.09 -18.64 25.99
CA PHE A 7 -11.73 -18.41 25.47
C PHE A 7 -11.32 -19.39 24.35
N ILE A 8 -11.81 -20.63 24.37
CA ILE A 8 -11.43 -21.64 23.37
C ILE A 8 -12.09 -21.33 22.02
N PHE A 9 -13.36 -20.93 22.01
CA PHE A 9 -14.07 -20.60 20.76
C PHE A 9 -13.51 -19.35 20.05
N LEU A 10 -13.00 -18.36 20.78
CA LEU A 10 -12.36 -17.19 20.17
C LEU A 10 -11.04 -17.55 19.45
N SER A 11 -10.25 -18.46 20.03
CA SER A 11 -8.94 -18.87 19.46
C SER A 11 -9.08 -19.68 18.15
N VAL A 12 -10.15 -20.47 18.03
CA VAL A 12 -10.41 -21.26 16.82
C VAL A 12 -10.85 -20.34 15.67
N LEU A 13 -11.72 -19.35 15.91
CA LEU A 13 -12.15 -18.39 14.89
C LEU A 13 -11.01 -17.52 14.35
N LEU A 14 -10.06 -17.11 15.20
CA LEU A 14 -8.85 -16.36 14.79
C LEU A 14 -7.91 -17.21 13.90
N SER A 15 -7.88 -18.52 14.09
CA SER A 15 -7.05 -19.44 13.30
C SER A 15 -7.62 -19.64 11.89
N PHE A 16 -8.94 -19.69 11.73
CA PHE A 16 -9.58 -19.81 10.42
C PHE A 16 -9.37 -18.57 9.53
N ILE A 17 -9.47 -17.37 10.10
CA ILE A 17 -9.26 -16.12 9.34
C ILE A 17 -7.80 -15.99 8.87
N SER A 18 -6.84 -16.46 9.67
CA SER A 18 -5.42 -16.41 9.31
C SER A 18 -5.06 -17.39 8.19
N GLY A 19 -5.72 -18.56 8.14
CA GLY A 19 -5.46 -19.58 7.13
C GLY A 19 -6.01 -19.25 5.73
N GLU A 20 -7.13 -18.53 5.64
CA GLU A 20 -7.70 -18.11 4.35
C GLU A 20 -6.93 -16.94 3.74
N LEU A 21 -6.46 -15.99 4.56
CA LEU A 21 -5.65 -14.86 4.10
C LEU A 21 -4.33 -15.35 3.48
N SER A 22 -3.64 -16.27 4.16
CA SER A 22 -2.40 -16.87 3.65
C SER A 22 -2.58 -17.58 2.30
N LYS A 23 -3.74 -18.20 2.04
CA LYS A 23 -4.02 -18.86 0.74
C LYS A 23 -4.27 -17.84 -0.37
N ALA A 24 -4.97 -16.75 -0.07
CA ALA A 24 -5.20 -15.68 -1.04
C ALA A 24 -3.87 -15.04 -1.46
N ASP A 25 -3.01 -14.74 -0.49
CA ASP A 25 -1.70 -14.12 -0.72
C ASP A 25 -0.80 -15.02 -1.58
N ASN A 26 -0.78 -16.33 -1.30
CA ASN A 26 -0.02 -17.28 -2.12
C ASN A 26 -0.49 -17.33 -3.59
N ASN A 27 -1.80 -17.26 -3.83
CA ASN A 27 -2.35 -17.24 -5.19
C ASN A 27 -1.96 -15.94 -5.93
N ILE A 28 -2.02 -14.80 -5.24
CA ILE A 28 -1.60 -13.50 -5.78
C ILE A 28 -0.13 -13.55 -6.20
N VAL A 29 0.75 -13.96 -5.29
CA VAL A 29 2.21 -14.05 -5.55
C VAL A 29 2.51 -14.99 -6.69
N THR A 30 1.86 -16.16 -6.73
CA THR A 30 2.08 -17.14 -7.80
C THR A 30 1.68 -16.59 -9.17
N ASN A 31 0.56 -15.86 -9.25
CA ASN A 31 0.12 -15.25 -10.49
C ASN A 31 1.04 -14.10 -10.94
N LEU A 32 1.44 -13.23 -10.01
CA LEU A 32 2.36 -12.14 -10.30
C LEU A 32 3.71 -12.66 -10.79
N LYS A 33 4.30 -13.65 -10.10
CA LYS A 33 5.56 -14.28 -10.54
C LYS A 33 5.44 -14.82 -11.96
N ARG A 34 4.34 -15.50 -12.30
CA ARG A 34 4.09 -15.99 -13.66
C ARG A 34 4.08 -14.87 -14.69
N ILE A 35 3.32 -13.80 -14.44
CA ILE A 35 3.19 -12.65 -15.36
C ILE A 35 4.56 -12.00 -15.62
N PHE A 36 5.37 -11.79 -14.59
CA PHE A 36 6.68 -11.15 -14.74
C PHE A 36 7.73 -12.09 -15.36
N GLN A 37 7.64 -13.40 -15.09
CA GLN A 37 8.50 -14.41 -15.71
C GLN A 37 8.22 -14.53 -17.21
N ASP A 38 6.95 -14.52 -17.63
CA ASP A 38 6.57 -14.60 -19.05
C ASP A 38 7.08 -13.39 -19.86
N ASN A 39 7.35 -12.26 -19.20
CA ASN A 39 7.91 -11.05 -19.80
C ASN A 39 9.45 -10.97 -19.72
N ASN A 40 10.15 -11.99 -19.21
CA ASN A 40 11.59 -11.97 -18.91
C ASN A 40 12.04 -10.79 -18.01
N ASP A 41 11.13 -10.26 -17.19
CA ASP A 41 11.42 -9.12 -16.32
C ASP A 41 11.73 -9.57 -14.88
N PHE A 42 11.42 -10.81 -14.51
CA PHE A 42 11.60 -11.27 -13.13
C PHE A 42 13.04 -11.71 -12.81
N THR A 43 13.65 -11.13 -11.77
CA THR A 43 14.97 -11.52 -11.29
C THR A 43 14.86 -12.44 -10.07
N ASP A 44 15.77 -13.41 -9.95
CA ASP A 44 15.88 -14.25 -8.76
C ASP A 44 16.22 -13.37 -7.53
N GLY A 45 15.25 -13.23 -6.63
CA GLY A 45 15.33 -12.38 -5.43
C GLY A 45 14.34 -11.22 -5.43
N ASP A 46 13.61 -10.98 -6.52
CA ASP A 46 12.47 -10.09 -6.51
C ASP A 46 11.39 -10.64 -5.56
N ILE A 47 10.85 -9.75 -4.73
CA ILE A 47 9.72 -10.02 -3.85
C ILE A 47 8.60 -9.01 -4.12
N PHE A 48 7.38 -9.40 -3.80
CA PHE A 48 6.20 -8.53 -3.85
C PHE A 48 5.82 -8.06 -2.46
N CYS A 49 5.55 -6.76 -2.30
CA CYS A 49 5.15 -6.16 -1.03
C CYS A 49 3.86 -5.38 -1.19
N TYR A 50 3.05 -5.33 -0.13
CA TYR A 50 1.98 -4.34 -0.09
C TYR A 50 2.55 -2.93 0.00
N CYS A 51 1.85 -1.99 -0.63
CA CYS A 51 2.17 -0.58 -0.59
C CYS A 51 0.90 0.28 -0.61
N ASN A 52 0.98 1.49 -0.06
CA ASN A 52 -0.18 2.39 0.05
C ASN A 52 0.19 3.88 -0.11
N HIS A 53 1.34 4.18 -0.70
CA HIS A 53 1.73 5.53 -1.04
C HIS A 53 1.49 5.79 -2.53
N LEU A 54 1.43 7.06 -2.92
CA LEU A 54 1.16 7.46 -4.31
C LEU A 54 2.13 6.76 -5.26
N ASN A 55 1.58 6.19 -6.34
CA ASN A 55 2.32 5.57 -7.44
C ASN A 55 3.22 4.39 -7.05
N CYS A 56 2.99 3.79 -5.89
CA CYS A 56 3.83 2.69 -5.40
C CYS A 56 3.73 1.42 -6.24
N ASP A 57 2.63 1.24 -6.96
CA ASP A 57 2.25 0.04 -7.70
C ASP A 57 2.19 0.27 -9.22
N GLU A 58 2.72 1.38 -9.75
CA GLU A 58 2.65 1.72 -11.19
C GLU A 58 3.20 0.63 -12.10
N GLU A 59 4.35 0.05 -11.73
CA GLU A 59 4.97 -1.03 -12.48
C GLU A 59 4.04 -2.24 -12.57
N VAL A 60 3.56 -2.73 -11.43
CA VAL A 60 2.68 -3.90 -11.34
C VAL A 60 1.34 -3.62 -12.02
N LYS A 61 0.78 -2.42 -11.86
CA LYS A 61 -0.44 -1.96 -12.55
C LYS A 61 -0.29 -2.06 -14.06
N SER A 62 0.82 -1.52 -14.59
CA SER A 62 1.06 -1.48 -16.04
C SER A 62 1.17 -2.89 -16.66
N MET A 63 1.69 -3.86 -15.92
CA MET A 63 1.84 -5.24 -16.40
C MET A 63 0.59 -6.10 -16.22
N THR A 64 -0.28 -5.73 -15.27
CA THR A 64 -1.41 -6.57 -14.85
C THR A 64 -2.76 -5.97 -15.21
N ASN A 65 -2.78 -4.90 -16.02
CA ASN A 65 -3.98 -4.14 -16.36
C ASN A 65 -4.79 -3.80 -15.10
N ASP A 66 -4.11 -3.20 -14.10
CA ASP A 66 -4.74 -2.73 -12.87
C ASP A 66 -5.33 -3.83 -11.95
N THR A 67 -5.08 -5.12 -12.22
CA THR A 67 -5.65 -6.22 -11.40
C THR A 67 -5.09 -6.24 -9.97
N TYR A 68 -3.79 -5.90 -9.79
CA TYR A 68 -3.08 -6.04 -8.52
C TYR A 68 -2.65 -4.69 -7.94
N HIS A 69 -3.63 -3.87 -7.57
CA HIS A 69 -3.39 -2.59 -6.90
C HIS A 69 -2.80 -2.73 -5.50
N GLY A 70 -2.00 -1.74 -5.10
CA GLY A 70 -1.37 -1.67 -3.79
C GLY A 70 -0.29 -2.73 -3.58
N ILE A 71 0.29 -3.25 -4.66
CA ILE A 71 1.41 -4.19 -4.62
C ILE A 71 2.56 -3.62 -5.44
N CYS A 72 3.75 -3.60 -4.85
CA CYS A 72 4.99 -3.22 -5.50
C CYS A 72 5.93 -4.42 -5.61
N ARG A 73 6.77 -4.44 -6.65
CA ARG A 73 7.87 -5.40 -6.82
C ARG A 73 9.16 -4.75 -6.36
N VAL A 74 10.03 -5.52 -5.70
CA VAL A 74 11.35 -5.00 -5.30
C VAL A 74 12.38 -6.11 -5.12
N TYR A 75 13.62 -5.83 -5.52
CA TYR A 75 14.80 -6.54 -5.04
C TYR A 75 15.27 -5.85 -3.75
N GLY A 76 14.85 -6.36 -2.59
CA GLY A 76 15.08 -5.71 -1.30
C GLY A 76 14.07 -6.16 -0.24
N ASN A 77 13.53 -5.21 0.53
CA ASN A 77 12.69 -5.50 1.69
C ASN A 77 11.32 -4.82 1.60
N CYS A 78 10.29 -5.50 2.10
CA CYS A 78 9.02 -4.86 2.42
C CYS A 78 9.16 -4.03 3.71
N ARG A 79 8.51 -2.86 3.80
CA ARG A 79 8.49 -2.00 4.99
C ARG A 79 7.08 -1.66 5.43
N ARG A 80 6.88 -1.69 6.74
CA ARG A 80 5.71 -1.16 7.44
C ARG A 80 6.17 -0.13 8.46
N THR A 81 5.67 1.09 8.31
CA THR A 81 5.94 2.25 9.17
C THR A 81 4.67 2.63 9.92
N GLU A 82 4.65 2.45 11.24
CA GLU A 82 3.59 2.95 12.12
C GLU A 82 4.04 4.25 12.77
N VAL A 83 3.40 5.36 12.42
CA VAL A 83 3.59 6.64 13.11
C VAL A 83 2.61 6.74 14.25
N ARG A 84 3.11 7.04 15.45
CA ARG A 84 2.33 7.14 16.68
C ARG A 84 2.41 8.55 17.25
N GLY A 85 1.24 9.07 17.63
CA GLY A 85 1.12 10.34 18.33
C GLY A 85 1.61 10.26 19.78
N ASN A 86 1.55 11.39 20.49
CA ASN A 86 2.00 11.49 21.89
C ASN A 86 1.28 10.52 22.84
N ASN A 87 0.03 10.17 22.52
CA ASN A 87 -0.78 9.24 23.32
C ASN A 87 -0.60 7.77 22.92
N SER A 88 0.43 7.44 22.12
CA SER A 88 0.66 6.11 21.54
C SER A 88 -0.41 5.63 20.55
N GLU A 89 -1.36 6.49 20.20
CA GLU A 89 -2.36 6.25 19.17
C GLU A 89 -1.70 6.20 17.78
N LEU A 90 -2.14 5.26 16.94
CA LEU A 90 -1.67 5.11 15.57
C LEU A 90 -2.25 6.25 14.72
N THR A 91 -1.37 7.15 14.27
CA THR A 91 -1.78 8.31 13.46
C THR A 91 -1.65 8.02 11.96
N SER A 92 -0.67 7.21 11.57
CA SER A 92 -0.46 6.85 10.17
C SER A 92 0.20 5.48 10.05
N LEU A 93 -0.12 4.78 8.97
CA LEU A 93 0.51 3.52 8.57
C LEU A 93 0.95 3.63 7.11
N ILE A 94 2.24 3.42 6.86
CA ILE A 94 2.80 3.44 5.52
C ILE A 94 3.39 2.06 5.20
N LEU A 95 2.95 1.50 4.07
CA LEU A 95 3.47 0.28 3.46
C LEU A 95 4.25 0.66 2.20
N SER A 96 5.44 0.11 2.04
CA SER A 96 6.32 0.43 0.91
C SER A 96 7.33 -0.68 0.62
N CYS A 97 7.76 -0.76 -0.63
CA CYS A 97 8.99 -1.46 -1.02
C CYS A 97 10.23 -0.62 -0.70
N ILE A 98 11.31 -1.24 -0.22
CA ILE A 98 12.63 -0.62 -0.07
C ILE A 98 13.60 -1.35 -0.99
N PRO A 99 14.23 -0.66 -1.96
CA PRO A 99 15.20 -1.28 -2.84
C PRO A 99 16.52 -1.55 -2.12
N GLN A 100 17.28 -2.54 -2.60
CA GLN A 100 18.51 -3.03 -1.97
C GLN A 100 19.54 -1.91 -1.70
N GLU A 101 19.66 -0.94 -2.61
CA GLU A 101 20.58 0.20 -2.49
C GLU A 101 20.25 1.14 -1.31
N GLU A 102 19.00 1.16 -0.84
CA GLU A 102 18.57 1.94 0.31
C GLU A 102 18.77 1.18 1.64
N LEU A 103 19.08 -0.11 1.58
CA LEU A 103 19.29 -0.95 2.76
C LEU A 103 20.69 -0.75 3.36
N ILE A 104 20.98 0.48 3.78
CA ILE A 104 22.26 0.88 4.35
C ILE A 104 22.12 1.09 5.87
N PRO A 105 23.03 0.56 6.71
CA PRO A 105 23.94 -0.54 6.40
C PRO A 105 23.16 -1.86 6.21
N PRO A 106 23.66 -2.83 5.41
CA PRO A 106 22.92 -4.07 5.11
C PRO A 106 22.49 -4.86 6.34
N MET A 107 23.32 -4.89 7.39
CA MET A 107 22.99 -5.61 8.63
C MET A 107 21.99 -4.89 9.53
N ARG A 108 21.82 -3.58 9.38
CA ARG A 108 20.90 -2.79 10.19
C ARG A 108 20.37 -1.58 9.43
N PRO A 109 19.57 -1.78 8.37
CA PRO A 109 19.15 -0.71 7.48
C PRO A 109 18.45 0.41 8.23
N PHE A 110 18.84 1.67 7.99
CA PHE A 110 18.16 2.83 8.57
C PHE A 110 16.65 2.83 8.35
N PRO A 111 16.13 2.48 7.14
CA PRO A 111 14.69 2.41 6.90
C PRO A 111 13.92 1.43 7.80
N CYS A 112 14.62 0.45 8.39
CA CYS A 112 14.05 -0.58 9.25
C CYS A 112 14.19 -0.29 10.75
N GLN A 113 14.85 0.82 11.12
CA GLN A 113 15.05 1.17 12.52
C GLN A 113 13.80 1.81 13.12
N THR A 114 13.46 1.40 14.34
CA THR A 114 12.34 1.96 15.11
C THR A 114 12.81 3.11 16.02
N SER A 115 11.96 4.11 16.22
CA SER A 115 12.14 5.23 17.16
C SER A 115 10.96 5.32 18.13
N LYS A 116 10.97 6.32 19.02
CA LYS A 116 9.90 6.56 20.00
C LYS A 116 8.52 6.75 19.35
N TYR A 117 8.49 7.44 18.22
CA TYR A 117 7.24 7.83 17.54
C TYR A 117 6.98 7.05 16.25
N VAL A 118 7.98 6.31 15.77
CA VAL A 118 7.89 5.60 14.49
C VAL A 118 8.32 4.15 14.69
N LYS A 119 7.40 3.21 14.54
CA LYS A 119 7.73 1.78 14.54
C LYS A 119 7.86 1.27 13.13
N ASN A 120 9.08 0.85 12.79
CA ASN A 120 9.39 0.25 11.50
C ASN A 120 9.53 -1.26 11.64
N ARG A 121 8.93 -1.98 10.70
CA ARG A 121 9.16 -3.41 10.50
C ARG A 121 9.54 -3.65 9.05
N CYS A 122 10.53 -4.50 8.85
CA CYS A 122 10.95 -4.95 7.53
C CYS A 122 10.98 -6.47 7.45
N CYS A 123 10.81 -7.01 6.25
CA CYS A 123 10.98 -8.42 5.95
C CYS A 123 11.31 -8.65 4.47
N GLU A 124 11.86 -9.82 4.19
CA GLU A 124 12.50 -10.21 2.92
C GLU A 124 11.69 -11.29 2.18
N SER A 125 10.38 -11.35 2.40
CA SER A 125 9.52 -12.36 1.79
C SER A 125 8.24 -11.76 1.24
N ASP A 126 7.67 -12.42 0.24
CA ASP A 126 6.46 -11.96 -0.42
C ASP A 126 5.32 -11.69 0.57
N LEU A 127 4.69 -10.52 0.46
CA LEU A 127 3.49 -10.09 1.19
C LEU A 127 3.58 -10.29 2.72
N CYS A 128 4.78 -10.24 3.28
CA CYS A 128 5.06 -10.57 4.68
C CYS A 128 4.48 -9.61 5.73
N LEU A 129 4.03 -8.42 5.29
CA LEU A 129 3.42 -7.40 6.14
C LEU A 129 1.95 -7.29 5.77
N PRO A 130 1.05 -8.00 6.49
CA PRO A 130 -0.34 -8.10 6.07
C PRO A 130 -1.01 -6.73 6.05
N GLN A 131 -1.86 -6.54 5.05
CA GLN A 131 -2.78 -5.42 4.99
C GLN A 131 -3.86 -5.66 6.05
N GLU A 132 -3.81 -4.94 7.17
CA GLU A 132 -4.85 -5.05 8.19
C GLU A 132 -6.20 -4.57 7.62
N LYS A 133 -7.28 -5.32 7.87
CA LYS A 133 -8.65 -5.00 7.39
C LYS A 133 -9.11 -3.57 7.73
N TYR A 134 -8.58 -2.99 8.82
CA TYR A 134 -8.86 -1.62 9.25
C TYR A 134 -8.39 -0.57 8.23
N PHE A 135 -7.46 -0.92 7.33
CA PHE A 135 -6.85 -0.01 6.37
C PHE A 135 -7.49 0.00 4.98
N ALA A 136 -8.30 -1.00 4.62
CA ALA A 136 -9.13 -0.90 3.42
C ALA A 136 -10.04 0.34 3.50
N ILE A 137 -10.55 0.68 4.69
CA ILE A 137 -11.39 1.86 4.93
C ILE A 137 -10.60 3.18 4.89
N GLN A 138 -9.34 3.19 5.33
CA GLN A 138 -8.46 4.36 5.24
C GLN A 138 -8.00 4.59 3.78
N GLN A 139 -7.71 3.52 3.04
CA GLN A 139 -7.38 3.59 1.62
C GLN A 139 -8.56 4.04 0.78
N ILE A 140 -9.78 3.58 1.07
CA ILE A 140 -11.00 4.10 0.43
C ILE A 140 -11.12 5.60 0.67
N ARG A 141 -10.95 6.06 1.93
CA ARG A 141 -11.01 7.50 2.23
C ARG A 141 -9.93 8.32 1.54
N TYR A 142 -8.70 7.83 1.48
CA TYR A 142 -7.62 8.52 0.78
C TYR A 142 -7.88 8.59 -0.73
N HIS A 143 -8.39 7.50 -1.32
CA HIS A 143 -8.75 7.46 -2.73
C HIS A 143 -9.95 8.38 -3.05
N GLU A 144 -10.94 8.46 -2.16
CA GLU A 144 -12.04 9.43 -2.25
C GLU A 144 -11.54 10.88 -2.19
N GLU A 145 -10.54 11.17 -1.35
CA GLU A 145 -9.91 12.49 -1.27
C GLU A 145 -9.13 12.85 -2.55
N GLU A 146 -8.39 11.90 -3.13
CA GLU A 146 -7.72 12.08 -4.43
C GLU A 146 -8.71 12.35 -5.57
N LEU A 147 -9.76 11.53 -5.66
CA LEU A 147 -10.80 11.70 -6.66
C LEU A 147 -11.49 13.06 -6.53
N LYS A 148 -11.75 13.48 -5.29
CA LYS A 148 -12.31 14.81 -5.02
C LYS A 148 -11.37 15.92 -5.48
N HIS A 149 -10.08 15.81 -5.16
CA HIS A 149 -9.10 16.81 -5.57
C HIS A 149 -8.96 16.91 -7.10
N GLN A 150 -8.97 15.79 -7.81
CA GLN A 150 -8.97 15.78 -9.28
C GLN A 150 -10.22 16.44 -9.88
N HIS A 151 -11.39 16.17 -9.29
CA HIS A 151 -12.64 16.81 -9.69
C HIS A 151 -12.59 18.33 -9.50
N ASP A 152 -12.11 18.79 -8.33
CA ASP A 152 -11.98 20.21 -8.02
C ASP A 152 -11.05 20.93 -9.03
N LEU A 153 -9.91 20.31 -9.38
CA LEU A 153 -8.99 20.84 -10.40
C LEU A 153 -9.62 20.92 -11.79
N GLN A 154 -10.42 19.92 -12.19
CA GLN A 154 -11.13 19.94 -13.47
C GLN A 154 -12.21 21.02 -13.51
N GLU A 155 -12.91 21.24 -12.40
CA GLU A 155 -13.93 22.27 -12.28
C GLU A 155 -13.31 23.67 -12.40
N GLU A 156 -12.18 23.92 -11.75
CA GLU A 156 -11.43 25.18 -11.89
C GLU A 156 -11.01 25.43 -13.35
N GLU A 157 -10.51 24.41 -14.06
CA GLU A 157 -10.12 24.55 -15.47
C GLU A 157 -11.32 24.90 -16.37
N GLN A 158 -12.50 24.34 -16.10
CA GLN A 158 -13.73 24.65 -16.83
C GLN A 158 -14.23 26.06 -16.55
N ILE A 159 -14.18 26.50 -15.29
CA ILE A 159 -14.54 27.87 -14.90
C ILE A 159 -13.59 28.86 -15.59
N GLN A 160 -12.28 28.58 -15.60
CA GLN A 160 -11.29 29.43 -16.26
C GLN A 160 -11.53 29.54 -17.78
N LYS A 161 -11.86 28.42 -18.43
CA LYS A 161 -12.25 28.42 -19.87
C LYS A 161 -13.51 29.24 -20.12
N LYS A 162 -14.51 29.15 -19.24
CA LYS A 162 -15.75 29.91 -19.36
C LYS A 162 -15.50 31.42 -19.20
N ILE A 163 -14.71 31.82 -18.20
CA ILE A 163 -14.32 33.21 -17.98
C ILE A 163 -13.54 33.74 -19.19
N ASN A 164 -12.57 33.00 -19.70
CA ASN A 164 -11.79 33.40 -20.88
C ASN A 164 -12.68 33.56 -22.12
N ASN A 165 -13.64 32.65 -22.33
CA ASN A 165 -14.60 32.76 -23.43
C ASN A 165 -15.53 33.97 -23.28
N GLU A 166 -16.01 34.27 -22.07
CA GLU A 166 -16.83 35.47 -21.82
C GLU A 166 -16.02 36.75 -22.04
N LEU A 167 -14.76 36.81 -21.58
CA LEU A 167 -13.87 37.95 -21.81
C LEU A 167 -13.57 38.19 -23.31
N LEU A 168 -13.44 37.13 -24.11
CA LEU A 168 -13.33 37.20 -25.57
C LEU A 168 -14.61 37.75 -26.22
N VAL A 169 -15.79 37.38 -25.71
CA VAL A 169 -17.08 37.87 -26.23
C VAL A 169 -17.29 39.35 -25.90
N TYR A 170 -16.80 39.84 -24.77
CA TYR A 170 -16.91 41.24 -24.36
C TYR A 170 -15.76 42.15 -24.87
N GLY A 171 -14.83 41.62 -25.66
CA GLY A 171 -13.79 42.41 -26.35
C GLY A 171 -12.71 43.00 -25.43
N PHE A 172 -12.44 42.35 -24.29
CA PHE A 172 -11.42 42.80 -23.32
C PHE A 172 -10.02 42.19 -23.56
N LEU A 173 -9.82 41.44 -24.65
CA LEU A 173 -8.55 40.83 -25.06
C LEU A 173 -8.17 41.26 -26.48
#